data_AF-A0A8T6LVI5-F1
#
_entry.id   AF-A0A8T6LVI5-F1
#
_cell.length_a   1.000
_cell.length_b   1.000
_cell.length_c   1.000
_cell.angle_alpha   90.00
_cell.angle_beta   90.00
_cell.angle_gamma   90.00
#
_symmetry.space_group_name_H-M   'P 1'
#
loop_
_entity.id
_entity.type
_entity.pdbx_description
1 polymer ?
#
loop_
_entity_poly.entity_id
_entity_poly.type
_entity_poly.pdbx_seq_one_letter_code
_entity_poly.pdbx_strand_id
1 'polypeptide(L)'
;MGPWDTVVEVVEEEIDIFAELGALKPVTAPVPSTHGATILTTSNDPLAAFMDDDEEETLTADSLFSLEDEPAGAFEFTPEPQNLFEPVAETVEAEPLQEPTPVLSNEVITDLLEVLVKNELQARVTRGEDWLSDLPAEAIANIESAKIVKEQEAYHLSLIIDMVGTGQVRPFATVLATGDGVLPVSPPAHLSQSWLPLYNALRELLVQAMSSLSKVNVLKGKAAV
;
A
#
# COMPACT_ATOMS: atom_id res chain seq x y z
N MET A 1 -1.02 60.00 29.41
CA MET A 1 0.12 59.40 28.70
C MET A 1 -0.41 58.63 27.50
N GLY A 2 -0.11 59.08 26.28
CA GLY A 2 -0.45 58.34 25.05
C GLY A 2 0.68 57.39 24.64
N PRO A 3 0.42 56.29 23.91
CA PRO A 3 1.41 55.28 23.56
C PRO A 3 2.10 55.53 22.20
N TRP A 4 2.50 56.78 21.90
CA TRP A 4 3.14 57.15 20.62
C TRP A 4 4.60 57.59 20.77
N ASP A 5 5.26 57.27 21.89
CA ASP A 5 6.66 57.61 22.11
C ASP A 5 7.48 56.34 22.37
N THR A 6 7.80 55.62 21.30
CA THR A 6 9.04 54.85 21.24
C THR A 6 9.50 54.81 19.78
N VAL A 7 10.43 55.72 19.50
CA VAL A 7 11.24 55.74 18.29
C VAL A 7 11.86 54.36 18.05
N VAL A 8 11.75 53.93 16.80
CA VAL A 8 12.37 52.74 16.22
C VAL A 8 13.89 52.81 16.38
N GLU A 9 14.48 51.91 17.15
CA GLU A 9 15.88 51.53 16.99
C GLU A 9 15.90 50.28 16.10
N VAL A 10 16.23 50.48 14.82
CA VAL A 10 16.54 49.40 13.89
C VAL A 10 17.86 48.80 14.37
N VAL A 11 17.76 47.73 15.16
CA VAL A 11 18.91 46.88 15.43
C VAL A 11 19.25 46.18 14.12
N GLU A 12 20.42 46.49 13.59
CA GLU A 12 21.07 45.82 12.46
C GLU A 12 21.33 44.35 12.84
N GLU A 13 20.30 43.51 12.81
CA GLU A 13 20.48 42.06 12.65
C GLU A 13 20.59 41.77 11.15
N GLU A 14 21.76 41.31 10.75
CA GLU A 14 22.18 40.94 9.39
C GLU A 14 21.12 40.07 8.69
N ILE A 15 20.26 40.71 7.90
CA ILE A 15 19.38 40.01 6.95
C ILE A 15 20.30 39.34 5.95
N ASP A 16 20.25 38.01 5.88
CA ASP A 16 21.05 37.19 4.98
C ASP A 16 20.58 37.43 3.53
N ILE A 17 21.13 38.47 2.87
CA ILE A 17 20.74 38.96 1.53
C ILE A 17 20.75 37.84 0.46
N PHE A 18 21.52 36.77 0.69
CA PHE A 18 21.59 35.59 -0.17
C PHE A 18 20.34 34.69 -0.10
N ALA A 19 19.65 34.64 1.05
CA ALA A 19 18.40 33.89 1.23
C ALA A 19 17.21 34.60 0.55
N GLU A 20 17.21 35.93 0.53
CA GLU A 20 16.18 36.76 -0.12
C GLU A 20 16.21 36.67 -1.66
N LEU A 21 17.39 36.44 -2.26
CA LEU A 21 17.60 36.41 -3.71
C LEU A 21 17.61 35.01 -4.34
N GLY A 22 17.46 33.94 -3.54
CA GLY A 22 17.39 32.56 -4.04
C GLY A 22 18.68 32.05 -4.73
N ALA A 23 19.84 32.60 -4.39
CA ALA A 23 21.13 32.21 -4.98
C ALA A 23 21.94 31.34 -4.02
N LEU A 24 22.27 30.10 -4.43
CA LEU A 24 23.17 29.22 -3.68
C LEU A 24 24.64 29.62 -3.90
N LYS A 25 25.37 29.88 -2.81
CA LYS A 25 26.83 30.12 -2.82
C LYS A 25 27.59 28.84 -3.22
N PRO A 26 28.51 28.88 -4.21
CA PRO A 26 29.38 27.74 -4.49
C PRO A 26 30.43 27.63 -3.39
N VAL A 27 30.40 26.53 -2.62
CA VAL A 27 31.44 26.20 -1.64
C VAL A 27 32.68 25.67 -2.37
N THR A 28 33.81 26.34 -2.21
CA THR A 28 35.12 25.91 -2.69
C THR A 28 35.85 25.08 -1.63
N ALA A 29 36.44 23.96 -2.07
CA ALA A 29 37.04 22.85 -1.31
C ALA A 29 38.40 23.15 -0.66
N PRO A 30 38.97 22.18 0.10
CA PRO A 30 40.17 21.51 -0.44
C PRO A 30 40.21 19.98 -0.23
N VAL A 31 40.66 19.28 -1.28
CA VAL A 31 41.10 17.87 -1.29
C VAL A 31 42.53 17.73 -0.71
N PRO A 32 42.91 16.54 -0.20
CA PRO A 32 43.84 15.74 -1.02
C PRO A 32 43.60 14.21 -1.01
N SER A 33 43.74 13.64 -2.22
CA SER A 33 44.40 12.38 -2.66
C SER A 33 44.26 11.11 -1.80
N THR A 34 43.92 9.93 -2.34
CA THR A 34 44.63 9.25 -3.44
C THR A 34 43.81 8.07 -3.96
N HIS A 35 43.90 7.84 -5.27
CA HIS A 35 43.24 6.81 -6.07
C HIS A 35 43.62 5.37 -5.66
N GLY A 36 42.63 4.47 -5.75
CA GLY A 36 42.82 3.02 -5.77
C GLY A 36 41.79 2.38 -6.68
N ALA A 37 42.01 2.46 -7.99
CA ALA A 37 41.28 1.69 -8.97
C ALA A 37 41.68 0.21 -8.87
N THR A 38 40.71 -0.69 -8.73
CA THR A 38 40.85 -2.08 -9.15
C THR A 38 39.59 -2.44 -9.91
N ILE A 39 39.68 -2.28 -11.23
CA ILE A 39 38.82 -2.92 -12.21
C ILE A 39 39.20 -4.40 -12.15
N LEU A 40 38.32 -5.23 -11.57
CA LEU A 40 38.38 -6.68 -11.79
C LEU A 40 37.24 -7.04 -12.73
N THR A 41 37.63 -7.43 -13.94
CA THR A 41 36.80 -7.97 -14.99
C THR A 41 36.09 -9.24 -14.53
N THR A 42 34.79 -9.18 -14.30
CA THR A 42 33.90 -10.33 -14.49
C THR A 42 32.84 -9.89 -15.47
N SER A 43 32.96 -10.35 -16.71
CA SER A 43 31.93 -10.23 -17.74
C SER A 43 30.71 -11.05 -17.31
N ASN A 44 29.91 -10.51 -16.39
CA ASN A 44 28.54 -10.97 -16.18
C ASN A 44 27.67 -10.26 -17.19
N ASP A 45 27.55 -10.89 -18.37
CA ASP A 45 26.49 -10.59 -19.30
C ASP A 45 25.17 -11.09 -18.70
N PRO A 46 24.23 -10.22 -18.30
CA PRO A 46 22.96 -10.62 -17.68
C PRO A 46 22.01 -11.30 -18.68
N LEU A 47 22.30 -11.25 -19.98
CA LEU A 47 21.50 -11.92 -21.01
C LEU A 47 21.87 -13.41 -21.16
N ALA A 48 23.09 -13.80 -20.76
CA ALA A 48 23.53 -15.19 -20.81
C ALA A 48 22.81 -16.10 -19.79
N ALA A 49 22.34 -15.55 -18.67
CA ALA A 49 21.57 -16.28 -17.66
C ALA A 49 20.11 -16.56 -18.08
N PHE A 50 19.65 -16.00 -19.20
CA PHE A 50 18.26 -16.12 -19.66
C PHE A 50 18.12 -16.96 -20.94
N MET A 51 19.24 -17.34 -21.57
CA MET A 51 19.24 -18.08 -22.85
C MET A 51 19.76 -19.51 -22.71
N ASP A 52 19.99 -20.02 -21.50
CA ASP A 52 20.56 -21.36 -21.23
C ASP A 52 19.64 -22.25 -20.38
N ASP A 53 18.35 -21.94 -20.28
CA ASP A 53 17.32 -22.82 -19.70
C ASP A 53 16.16 -22.98 -20.71
N ASP A 54 16.54 -23.36 -21.93
CA ASP A 54 15.66 -23.99 -22.92
C ASP A 54 16.10 -25.46 -22.98
N GLU A 55 15.87 -26.21 -21.89
CA GLU A 55 15.96 -27.66 -21.84
C GLU A 55 14.59 -28.28 -21.48
N GLU A 56 13.83 -28.51 -22.55
CA GLU A 56 12.85 -29.58 -22.78
C GLU A 56 12.34 -30.41 -21.57
N GLU A 57 11.12 -30.14 -21.09
CA GLU A 57 10.28 -31.19 -20.48
C GLU A 57 8.80 -31.11 -20.93
N THR A 58 8.56 -31.76 -22.06
CA THR A 58 7.36 -32.52 -22.47
C THR A 58 5.98 -32.08 -21.98
N LEU A 59 5.24 -31.35 -22.82
CA LEU A 59 3.78 -31.29 -22.75
C LEU A 59 3.19 -32.66 -23.17
N THR A 60 2.87 -33.54 -22.23
CA THR A 60 2.07 -34.75 -22.53
C THR A 60 0.61 -34.38 -22.74
N ALA A 61 0.21 -34.25 -24.00
CA ALA A 61 -1.16 -33.96 -24.44
C ALA A 61 -2.11 -35.17 -24.38
N ASP A 62 -2.04 -36.02 -23.35
CA ASP A 62 -2.68 -37.36 -23.38
C ASP A 62 -3.44 -37.78 -22.09
N SER A 63 -3.89 -36.83 -21.26
CA SER A 63 -4.56 -37.20 -19.98
C SER A 63 -5.96 -36.60 -19.77
N LEU A 64 -6.71 -36.32 -20.84
CA LEU A 64 -8.14 -35.93 -20.72
C LEU A 64 -9.10 -36.72 -21.61
N PHE A 65 -8.62 -37.69 -22.40
CA PHE A 65 -9.47 -38.53 -23.25
C PHE A 65 -9.19 -40.03 -23.01
N SER A 66 -9.71 -40.56 -21.92
CA SER A 66 -10.03 -41.99 -21.73
C SER A 66 -11.01 -42.07 -20.55
N LEU A 67 -12.33 -42.17 -20.76
CA LEU A 67 -13.14 -43.25 -21.34
C LEU A 67 -13.30 -44.43 -20.38
N GLU A 68 -14.31 -44.32 -19.52
CA GLU A 68 -15.04 -45.36 -18.79
C GLU A 68 -16.33 -44.65 -18.32
N ASP A 69 -17.56 -45.11 -18.44
CA ASP A 69 -18.20 -46.33 -18.93
C ASP A 69 -19.70 -45.97 -18.95
N GLU A 70 -20.39 -46.21 -20.06
CA GLU A 70 -21.86 -46.05 -20.14
C GLU A 70 -22.51 -47.27 -19.48
N PRO A 71 -23.66 -47.14 -18.78
CA PRO A 71 -24.88 -47.48 -19.51
C PRO A 71 -26.16 -46.73 -19.11
N ALA A 72 -26.93 -46.42 -20.15
CA ALA A 72 -28.37 -46.61 -20.31
C ALA A 72 -29.31 -45.87 -19.35
N GLY A 73 -29.90 -44.79 -19.84
CA GLY A 73 -31.06 -44.19 -19.19
C GLY A 73 -31.61 -42.96 -19.88
N ALA A 74 -32.10 -43.13 -21.12
CA ALA A 74 -33.18 -42.35 -21.73
C ALA A 74 -33.31 -40.87 -21.34
N PHE A 75 -32.83 -39.96 -22.18
CA PHE A 75 -33.58 -38.73 -22.46
C PHE A 75 -33.43 -38.34 -23.92
N GLU A 76 -34.58 -38.03 -24.50
CA GLU A 76 -34.93 -38.06 -25.91
C GLU A 76 -34.55 -36.76 -26.63
N PHE A 77 -34.02 -36.92 -27.86
CA PHE A 77 -34.02 -36.04 -29.05
C PHE A 77 -34.67 -34.64 -28.93
N THR A 78 -34.06 -33.55 -29.43
CA THR A 78 -33.91 -33.27 -30.89
C THR A 78 -32.79 -32.26 -31.26
N PRO A 79 -32.25 -32.31 -32.51
CA PRO A 79 -31.19 -31.42 -33.04
C PRO A 79 -31.67 -30.26 -33.97
N GLU A 80 -30.98 -29.09 -33.90
CA GLU A 80 -30.66 -27.99 -34.89
C GLU A 80 -31.68 -27.50 -36.00
N PRO A 81 -31.46 -26.43 -36.82
CA PRO A 81 -30.52 -25.27 -36.82
C PRO A 81 -31.07 -23.86 -37.28
N GLN A 82 -30.21 -22.82 -37.13
CA GLN A 82 -29.96 -21.64 -38.02
C GLN A 82 -30.98 -20.48 -38.28
N ASN A 83 -30.61 -19.29 -37.76
CA ASN A 83 -30.37 -17.99 -38.46
C ASN A 83 -31.34 -17.46 -39.55
N LEU A 84 -32.00 -16.30 -39.32
CA LEU A 84 -32.04 -15.09 -40.18
C LEU A 84 -33.18 -14.12 -39.74
N PHE A 85 -32.93 -12.81 -39.89
CA PHE A 85 -33.85 -11.65 -39.92
C PHE A 85 -33.99 -10.77 -38.63
N GLU A 86 -33.09 -9.78 -38.50
CA GLU A 86 -33.46 -8.39 -38.19
C GLU A 86 -34.08 -7.72 -39.45
N PRO A 87 -34.71 -6.50 -39.43
CA PRO A 87 -34.82 -5.48 -38.37
C PRO A 87 -36.25 -4.86 -38.20
N VAL A 88 -36.57 -4.23 -37.05
CA VAL A 88 -37.36 -2.97 -37.01
C VAL A 88 -37.27 -2.24 -35.65
N ALA A 89 -36.70 -1.04 -35.73
CA ALA A 89 -36.85 0.18 -34.93
C ALA A 89 -37.49 0.18 -33.51
N GLU A 90 -36.69 0.75 -32.59
CA GLU A 90 -37.05 1.89 -31.72
C GLU A 90 -37.91 1.61 -30.48
N THR A 91 -37.26 1.45 -29.33
CA THR A 91 -37.55 2.31 -28.18
C THR A 91 -36.26 2.52 -27.37
N VAL A 92 -35.86 3.78 -27.30
CA VAL A 92 -34.76 4.30 -26.49
C VAL A 92 -35.20 4.25 -25.03
N GLU A 93 -34.58 3.41 -24.22
CA GLU A 93 -34.46 3.66 -22.78
C GLU A 93 -32.97 3.64 -22.47
N ALA A 94 -32.39 4.85 -22.53
CA ALA A 94 -31.03 5.09 -22.10
C ALA A 94 -30.96 4.78 -20.60
N GLU A 95 -30.48 3.58 -20.26
CA GLU A 95 -29.89 3.36 -18.95
C GLU A 95 -28.86 4.47 -18.71
N PRO A 96 -28.86 5.12 -17.53
CA PRO A 96 -27.82 6.07 -17.21
C PRO A 96 -26.49 5.32 -17.27
N LEU A 97 -25.67 5.69 -18.26
CA LEU A 97 -24.25 5.40 -18.31
C LEU A 97 -23.71 5.60 -16.90
N GLN A 98 -23.38 4.50 -16.22
CA GLN A 98 -22.61 4.55 -14.99
C GLN A 98 -21.33 5.29 -15.35
N GLU A 99 -21.23 6.54 -14.92
CA GLU A 99 -19.97 7.26 -14.93
C GLU A 99 -18.95 6.33 -14.25
N PRO A 100 -17.82 6.00 -14.89
CA PRO A 100 -16.81 5.20 -14.23
C PRO A 100 -16.34 6.00 -13.02
N THR A 101 -16.82 5.61 -11.84
CA THR A 101 -16.30 6.12 -10.58
C THR A 101 -14.79 5.98 -10.66
N PRO A 102 -14.01 7.05 -10.40
CA PRO A 102 -12.56 6.97 -10.51
C PRO A 102 -12.05 5.94 -9.50
N VAL A 103 -11.76 4.74 -9.99
CA VAL A 103 -11.12 3.68 -9.22
C VAL A 103 -9.69 4.12 -8.97
N LEU A 104 -9.35 4.42 -7.72
CA LEU A 104 -7.96 4.73 -7.34
C LEU A 104 -7.09 3.51 -7.65
N SER A 105 -5.88 3.75 -8.16
CA SER A 105 -4.91 2.66 -8.36
C SER A 105 -4.49 2.08 -7.02
N ASN A 106 -4.17 0.77 -7.01
CA ASN A 106 -3.79 0.07 -5.77
C ASN A 106 -2.61 0.74 -5.05
N GLU A 107 -1.62 1.24 -5.80
CA GLU A 107 -0.45 1.96 -5.26
C GLU A 107 -0.86 3.23 -4.52
N VAL A 108 -1.75 4.03 -5.11
CA VAL A 108 -2.23 5.27 -4.47
C VAL A 108 -3.06 4.94 -3.23
N ILE A 109 -3.83 3.85 -3.24
CA ILE A 109 -4.58 3.39 -2.07
C ILE A 109 -3.61 2.98 -0.96
N THR A 110 -2.59 2.17 -1.25
CA THR A 110 -1.62 1.74 -0.23
C THR A 110 -0.82 2.90 0.34
N ASP A 111 -0.40 3.85 -0.51
CA ASP A 111 0.33 5.05 -0.07
C ASP A 111 -0.54 5.93 0.81
N LEU A 112 -1.80 6.15 0.43
CA LEU A 112 -2.74 6.94 1.23
C LEU A 112 -3.02 6.26 2.56
N LEU A 113 -3.22 4.95 2.58
CA LEU A 113 -3.38 4.20 3.83
C LEU A 113 -2.13 4.33 4.70
N GLU A 114 -0.92 4.27 4.13
CA GLU A 114 0.32 4.43 4.89
C GLU A 114 0.36 5.80 5.58
N VAL A 115 0.04 6.86 4.85
CA VAL A 115 -0.05 8.22 5.40
C VAL A 115 -1.10 8.32 6.51
N LEU A 116 -2.29 7.72 6.30
CA LEU A 116 -3.35 7.71 7.31
C LEU A 116 -2.93 6.97 8.58
N VAL A 117 -2.24 5.84 8.43
CA VAL A 117 -1.70 5.06 9.55
C VAL A 117 -0.64 5.86 10.31
N LYS A 118 0.31 6.48 9.60
CA LYS A 118 1.36 7.32 10.20
C LYS A 118 0.75 8.48 10.98
N ASN A 119 -0.25 9.14 10.41
CA ASN A 119 -0.96 10.23 11.08
C ASN A 119 -1.68 9.75 12.34
N GLU A 120 -2.40 8.63 12.28
CA GLU A 120 -3.08 8.09 13.47
C GLU A 120 -2.08 7.73 14.57
N LEU A 121 -0.95 7.09 14.24
CA LEU A 121 0.12 6.78 15.19
C LEU A 121 0.70 8.05 15.83
N GLN A 122 1.00 9.08 15.04
CA GLN A 122 1.49 10.37 15.56
C GLN A 122 0.45 11.05 16.46
N ALA A 123 -0.82 10.98 16.08
CA ALA A 123 -1.92 11.53 16.86
C ALA A 123 -2.07 10.81 18.21
N ARG A 124 -1.81 9.50 18.29
CA ARG A 124 -1.80 8.74 19.55
C ARG A 124 -0.63 9.16 20.45
N VAL A 125 0.57 9.30 19.88
CA VAL A 125 1.73 9.80 20.63
C VAL A 125 1.50 11.20 21.17
N THR A 126 0.91 12.09 20.37
CA THR A 126 0.55 13.46 20.80
C THR A 126 -0.50 13.47 21.90
N ARG A 127 -1.45 12.52 21.86
CA ARG A 127 -2.47 12.31 22.90
C ARG A 127 -1.91 11.68 24.18
N GLY A 128 -0.67 11.16 24.16
CA GLY A 128 -0.09 10.41 25.27
C GLY A 128 -0.71 9.03 25.45
N GLU A 129 -1.29 8.45 24.40
CA GLU A 129 -1.82 7.08 24.41
C GLU A 129 -0.67 6.08 24.26
N ASP A 130 -0.37 5.35 25.33
CA ASP A 130 0.58 4.24 25.28
C ASP A 130 -0.13 2.95 24.85
N TRP A 131 -0.26 2.79 23.54
CA TRP A 131 -0.85 1.61 22.92
C TRP A 131 0.09 0.38 22.89
N LEU A 132 1.32 0.54 23.40
CA LEU A 132 2.32 -0.51 23.51
C LEU A 132 2.52 -0.99 24.97
N SER A 133 1.79 -0.43 25.95
CA SER A 133 1.93 -0.79 27.37
C SER A 133 1.69 -2.27 27.69
N ASP A 134 0.83 -2.93 26.90
CA ASP A 134 0.46 -4.34 27.12
C ASP A 134 1.54 -5.33 26.66
N LEU A 135 2.68 -4.83 26.15
CA LEU A 135 3.81 -5.64 25.74
C LEU A 135 4.67 -6.09 26.93
N PRO A 136 5.32 -7.26 26.83
CA PRO A 136 6.14 -7.80 27.91
C PRO A 136 7.41 -6.98 28.20
N ALA A 137 7.76 -6.04 27.33
CA ALA A 137 8.92 -5.17 27.46
C ALA A 137 8.53 -3.74 27.05
N GLU A 138 9.29 -2.74 27.55
CA GLU A 138 9.18 -1.37 27.05
C GLU A 138 9.47 -1.35 25.54
N ALA A 139 8.59 -0.72 24.79
CA ALA A 139 8.58 -0.78 23.34
C ALA A 139 8.41 0.61 22.72
N ILE A 140 9.20 0.90 21.69
CA ILE A 140 9.16 2.18 20.97
C ILE A 140 8.83 1.89 19.50
N ALA A 141 7.69 2.38 19.04
CA ALA A 141 7.30 2.28 17.63
C ALA A 141 8.04 3.32 16.78
N ASN A 142 8.67 2.86 15.70
CA ASN A 142 9.18 3.74 14.66
C ASN A 142 8.06 4.03 13.64
N ILE A 143 7.35 5.15 13.83
CA ILE A 143 6.17 5.50 13.02
C ILE A 143 6.50 5.62 11.52
N GLU A 144 7.66 6.16 11.18
CA GLU A 144 8.08 6.37 9.78
C GLU A 144 8.27 5.05 9.03
N SER A 145 8.51 3.96 9.75
CA SER A 145 8.69 2.62 9.19
C SER A 145 7.40 1.89 8.83
N ALA A 146 6.23 2.48 9.12
CA ALA A 146 4.94 1.91 8.77
C ALA A 146 4.88 1.69 7.26
N LYS A 147 4.51 0.47 6.85
CA LYS A 147 4.39 0.09 5.44
C LYS A 147 3.16 -0.76 5.23
N ILE A 148 2.43 -0.48 4.15
CA ILE A 148 1.24 -1.23 3.76
C ILE A 148 1.48 -1.92 2.43
N VAL A 149 1.12 -3.21 2.37
CA VAL A 149 1.20 -4.02 1.15
C VAL A 149 -0.18 -4.61 0.89
N LYS A 150 -0.63 -4.56 -0.36
CA LYS A 150 -1.86 -5.21 -0.80
C LYS A 150 -1.54 -6.53 -1.49
N GLU A 151 -2.13 -7.61 -0.99
CA GLU A 151 -2.09 -8.94 -1.59
C GLU A 151 -3.52 -9.37 -1.94
N GLN A 152 -3.88 -9.29 -3.23
CA GLN A 152 -5.24 -9.57 -3.71
C GLN A 152 -6.29 -8.67 -3.03
N GLU A 153 -7.07 -9.24 -2.10
CA GLU A 153 -8.09 -8.57 -1.28
C GLU A 153 -7.59 -8.30 0.15
N ALA A 154 -6.39 -8.74 0.52
CA ALA A 154 -5.79 -8.53 1.83
C ALA A 154 -4.86 -7.31 1.84
N TYR A 155 -4.95 -6.52 2.90
CA TYR A 155 -4.03 -5.43 3.22
C TYR A 155 -3.22 -5.83 4.45
N HIS A 156 -1.90 -5.77 4.32
CA HIS A 156 -0.95 -6.07 5.37
C HIS A 156 -0.28 -4.78 5.84
N LEU A 157 -0.47 -4.43 7.11
CA LEU A 157 0.26 -3.35 7.76
C LEU A 157 1.45 -3.94 8.52
N SER A 158 2.65 -3.44 8.26
CA SER A 158 3.85 -3.77 9.04
C SER A 158 4.47 -2.51 9.65
N LEU A 159 5.05 -2.65 10.83
CA LEU A 159 5.68 -1.54 11.57
C LEU A 159 6.92 -2.07 12.28
N ILE A 160 7.99 -1.28 12.32
CA ILE A 160 9.16 -1.58 13.13
C ILE A 160 8.94 -1.10 14.56
N ILE A 161 9.12 -2.00 15.53
CA ILE A 161 9.09 -1.70 16.95
C ILE A 161 10.40 -2.13 17.58
N ASP A 162 11.05 -1.20 18.27
CA ASP A 162 12.24 -1.49 19.08
C ASP A 162 11.80 -1.92 20.47
N MET A 163 12.14 -3.15 20.84
CA MET A 163 11.87 -3.71 22.16
C MET A 163 13.14 -3.56 23.00
N VAL A 164 13.06 -2.74 24.04
CA VAL A 164 14.21 -2.41 24.88
C VAL A 164 14.77 -3.69 25.49
N GLY A 165 16.00 -4.04 25.11
CA GLY A 165 16.73 -5.21 25.63
C GLY A 165 16.51 -6.53 24.87
N THR A 166 15.53 -6.63 23.97
CA THR A 166 15.33 -7.83 23.13
C THR A 166 15.56 -7.58 21.64
N GLY A 167 15.77 -6.32 21.26
CA GLY A 167 16.05 -5.89 19.89
C GLY A 167 14.79 -5.53 19.11
N GLN A 168 14.97 -5.34 17.81
CA GLN A 168 13.93 -4.82 16.93
C GLN A 168 13.05 -5.94 16.36
N VAL A 169 11.74 -5.75 16.36
CA VAL A 169 10.77 -6.64 15.75
C VAL A 169 9.93 -5.91 14.69
N ARG A 170 9.44 -6.64 13.69
CA ARG A 170 8.52 -6.13 12.66
C ARG A 170 7.22 -6.92 12.67
N PRO A 171 6.30 -6.66 13.61
CA PRO A 171 4.97 -7.25 13.57
C PRO A 171 4.20 -6.82 12.32
N PHE A 172 3.21 -7.62 11.97
CA PHE A 172 2.26 -7.32 10.92
C PHE A 172 0.83 -7.65 11.35
N ALA A 173 -0.13 -6.93 10.79
CA ALA A 173 -1.56 -7.20 10.90
C ALA A 173 -2.19 -7.25 9.52
N THR A 174 -3.28 -8.02 9.39
CA THR A 174 -3.95 -8.25 8.12
C THR A 174 -5.43 -7.89 8.23
N VAL A 175 -5.96 -7.29 7.17
CA VAL A 175 -7.37 -6.92 7.04
C VAL A 175 -7.81 -7.21 5.61
N LEU A 176 -9.03 -7.72 5.42
CA LEU A 176 -9.59 -8.00 4.10
C LEU A 176 -10.47 -6.82 3.65
N ALA A 177 -10.34 -6.42 2.40
CA ALA A 177 -11.25 -5.51 1.74
C ALA A 177 -12.27 -6.31 0.93
N THR A 178 -13.50 -6.35 1.40
CA THR A 178 -14.64 -6.96 0.72
C THR A 178 -15.49 -5.85 0.10
N GLY A 179 -16.31 -6.16 -0.92
CA GLY A 179 -17.16 -5.16 -1.57
C GLY A 179 -18.11 -4.40 -0.65
N ASP A 180 -18.44 -4.97 0.52
CA ASP A 180 -19.31 -4.37 1.54
C ASP A 180 -18.54 -3.58 2.64
N GLY A 181 -17.21 -3.65 2.65
CA GLY A 181 -16.40 -2.96 3.64
C GLY A 181 -15.12 -3.72 4.03
N VAL A 182 -14.71 -3.51 5.28
CA VAL A 182 -13.41 -3.91 5.78
C VAL A 182 -13.60 -4.99 6.84
N LEU A 183 -13.04 -6.17 6.63
CA LEU A 183 -13.16 -7.30 7.54
C LEU A 183 -11.85 -7.55 8.29
N PRO A 184 -11.84 -7.45 9.63
CA PRO A 184 -10.65 -7.76 10.42
C PRO A 184 -10.32 -9.26 10.35
N VAL A 185 -9.04 -9.59 10.11
CA VAL A 185 -8.57 -10.97 10.11
C VAL A 185 -8.23 -11.41 11.54
N SER A 186 -8.44 -12.69 11.83
CA SER A 186 -8.05 -13.29 13.11
C SER A 186 -6.53 -13.47 13.18
N PRO A 187 -5.92 -13.37 14.38
CA PRO A 187 -4.49 -13.61 14.55
C PRO A 187 -4.07 -14.99 14.01
N PRO A 188 -2.85 -15.12 13.44
CA PRO A 188 -2.32 -16.41 13.03
C PRO A 188 -2.26 -17.40 14.21
N ALA A 189 -2.59 -18.67 13.97
CA ALA A 189 -2.71 -19.70 15.02
C ALA A 189 -1.42 -19.95 15.83
N HIS A 190 -0.26 -19.56 15.30
CA HIS A 190 1.05 -19.72 15.94
C HIS A 190 1.54 -18.47 16.69
N LEU A 191 0.73 -17.40 16.74
CA LEU A 191 1.09 -16.17 17.43
C LEU A 191 0.90 -16.34 18.95
N SER A 192 1.94 -16.09 19.73
CA SER A 192 1.87 -16.25 21.19
C SER A 192 0.99 -15.17 21.84
N GLN A 193 0.43 -15.49 23.01
CA GLN A 193 -0.55 -14.62 23.67
C GLN A 193 0.00 -13.23 24.01
N SER A 194 1.31 -13.10 24.27
CA SER A 194 1.98 -11.83 24.53
C SER A 194 1.94 -10.85 23.35
N TRP A 195 1.76 -11.34 22.12
CA TRP A 195 1.74 -10.52 20.90
C TRP A 195 0.32 -10.21 20.40
N LEU A 196 -0.71 -10.82 21.00
CA LEU A 196 -2.10 -10.59 20.61
C LEU A 196 -2.53 -9.12 20.78
N PRO A 197 -2.18 -8.41 21.87
CA PRO A 197 -2.54 -7.00 22.01
C PRO A 197 -1.99 -6.16 20.86
N LEU A 198 -0.73 -6.40 20.48
CA LEU A 198 -0.07 -5.67 19.40
C LEU A 198 -0.68 -5.97 18.03
N TYR A 199 -0.94 -7.24 17.73
CA TYR A 199 -1.62 -7.63 16.50
C TYR A 199 -2.99 -6.94 16.40
N ASN A 200 -3.79 -7.00 17.48
CA ASN A 200 -5.09 -6.36 17.52
C ASN A 200 -4.98 -4.84 17.35
N ALA A 201 -4.04 -4.18 18.03
CA ALA A 201 -3.86 -2.74 17.92
C ALA A 201 -3.51 -2.30 16.49
N LEU A 202 -2.59 -3.01 15.82
CA LEU A 202 -2.24 -2.75 14.42
C LEU A 202 -3.42 -3.04 13.48
N ARG A 203 -4.19 -4.10 13.74
CA ARG A 203 -5.37 -4.44 12.96
C ARG A 203 -6.44 -3.36 13.06
N GLU A 204 -6.79 -2.94 14.28
CA GLU A 204 -7.77 -1.86 14.49
C GLU A 204 -7.31 -0.56 13.83
N LEU A 205 -6.00 -0.28 13.88
CA LEU A 205 -5.43 0.88 13.23
C LEU A 205 -5.61 0.82 11.70
N LEU A 206 -5.38 -0.35 11.09
CA LEU A 206 -5.61 -0.55 9.66
C LEU A 206 -7.09 -0.44 9.30
N VAL A 207 -8.00 -0.99 10.12
CA VAL A 207 -9.46 -0.83 9.95
C VAL A 207 -9.87 0.64 10.01
N GLN A 208 -9.31 1.40 10.95
CA GLN A 208 -9.56 2.84 11.09
C GLN A 208 -9.03 3.64 9.90
N ALA A 209 -7.85 3.30 9.38
CA ALA A 209 -7.30 3.91 8.17
C ALA A 209 -8.18 3.63 6.95
N MET A 210 -8.60 2.38 6.74
CA MET A 210 -9.49 2.01 5.63
C MET A 210 -10.87 2.70 5.73
N SER A 211 -11.42 2.80 6.94
CA SER A 211 -12.67 3.54 7.20
C SER A 211 -12.52 5.04 6.99
N SER A 212 -11.32 5.59 7.14
CA SER A 212 -11.04 7.00 6.87
C SER A 212 -10.85 7.24 5.38
N LEU A 213 -10.20 6.30 4.68
CA LEU A 213 -10.04 6.34 3.23
C LEU A 213 -11.39 6.27 2.51
N SER A 214 -12.31 5.41 2.97
CA SER A 214 -13.65 5.32 2.38
C SER A 214 -14.43 6.63 2.50
N LYS A 215 -14.32 7.34 3.63
CA LYS A 215 -14.91 8.68 3.81
C LYS A 215 -14.35 9.68 2.80
N VAL A 216 -13.03 9.69 2.59
CA VAL A 216 -12.39 10.58 1.60
C VAL A 216 -12.85 10.25 0.18
N ASN A 217 -13.00 8.97 -0.16
CA ASN A 217 -13.45 8.56 -1.49
C ASN A 217 -14.92 8.93 -1.76
N VAL A 218 -15.80 8.78 -0.76
CA VAL A 218 -17.21 9.18 -0.85
C VAL A 218 -17.35 10.70 -1.05
N LEU A 219 -16.46 11.50 -0.43
CA LEU A 219 -16.49 12.96 -0.57
C LEU A 219 -16.06 13.43 -1.99
N LYS A 220 -15.20 12.68 -2.69
CA LYS A 220 -14.85 12.99 -4.08
C LYS A 220 -15.97 12.67 -5.08
N GLY A 221 -16.85 11.71 -4.77
CA GLY A 221 -18.03 11.40 -5.59
C GLY A 221 -19.23 12.33 -5.38
N LYS A 222 -19.25 13.12 -4.30
CA LYS A 222 -20.38 13.98 -3.91
C LYS A 222 -20.16 15.47 -4.17
N ALA A 223 -19.26 15.82 -5.10
CA ALA A 223 -19.01 17.20 -5.53
C ALA A 223 -19.62 17.53 -6.91
N ALA A 224 -20.43 16.63 -7.49
CA ALA A 224 -21.18 16.86 -8.71
C ALA A 224 -22.68 16.73 -8.43
N VAL A 225 -23.30 17.81 -7.94
CA VAL A 225 -24.73 18.10 -8.07
C VAL A 225 -24.97 19.58 -7.86
#